data_AF-A0A1F7LVQ3-F1
#
_entry.id   AF-A0A1F7LVQ3-F1
#
_cell.length_a   1.000
_cell.length_b   1.000
_cell.length_c   1.000
_cell.angle_alpha   90.00
_cell.angle_beta   90.00
_cell.angle_gamma   90.00
#
_symmetry.space_group_name_H-M   'P 1'
#
loop_
_entity.id
_entity.type
_entity.pdbx_description
1 polymer ?
#
loop_
_entity_poly.entity_id
_entity_poly.type
_entity_poly.pdbx_seq_one_letter_code
_entity_poly.pdbx_strand_id
1 'polypeptide(L)'
;MENVQFESGRAEIQAKCADKIAKLAAWMNENRQVAIALDGHVDDTKANDNDPTLGGRRVSAVRGALIAAGIAPGRISAGTFGAREPVCRDATDECLALNRRVEVLGARP
;
A
#
# COMPACT_ATOMS: atom_id res chain seq x y z
N MET A 1 -11.80 -3.99 0.73
CA MET A 1 -10.66 -4.06 -0.23
C MET A 1 -9.51 -4.75 0.47
N GLU A 2 -8.74 -5.58 -0.24
CA GLU A 2 -7.66 -6.38 0.37
C GLU A 2 -6.34 -5.59 0.44
N ASN A 3 -5.62 -5.76 1.55
CA ASN A 3 -4.32 -5.14 1.78
C ASN A 3 -3.18 -5.88 1.06
N VAL A 4 -2.14 -5.14 0.66
CA VAL A 4 -0.88 -5.69 0.13
C VAL A 4 0.13 -5.80 1.26
N GLN A 5 0.51 -7.04 1.62
CA GLN A 5 1.46 -7.29 2.72
C GLN A 5 2.91 -7.34 2.24
N PHE A 6 3.82 -6.96 3.12
CA PHE A 6 5.26 -6.93 2.89
C PHE A 6 6.04 -7.68 3.99
N GLU A 7 7.20 -8.20 3.62
CA GLU A 7 8.17 -8.75 4.58
C GLU A 7 8.86 -7.65 5.39
N SER A 8 9.40 -8.03 6.55
CA SER A 8 10.18 -7.13 7.40
C SER A 8 11.36 -6.53 6.64
N GLY A 9 11.55 -5.21 6.77
CA GLY A 9 12.62 -4.48 6.08
C GLY A 9 12.50 -4.39 4.55
N ARG A 10 11.48 -5.00 3.93
CA ARG A 10 11.36 -5.10 2.47
C ARG A 10 10.24 -4.22 1.91
N ALA A 11 10.48 -3.71 0.70
CA ALA A 11 9.52 -2.96 -0.10
C ALA A 11 9.18 -3.64 -1.44
N GLU A 12 9.70 -4.84 -1.67
CA GLU A 12 9.40 -5.62 -2.87
C GLU A 12 8.03 -6.29 -2.75
N ILE A 13 7.25 -6.19 -3.82
CA ILE A 13 5.97 -6.88 -3.94
C ILE A 13 6.26 -8.35 -4.18
N GLN A 14 5.82 -9.19 -3.26
CA GLN A 14 5.95 -10.63 -3.42
C GLN A 14 5.04 -11.15 -4.53
N ALA A 15 5.43 -12.26 -5.18
CA ALA A 15 4.64 -12.89 -6.23
C ALA A 15 3.18 -13.18 -5.79
N LYS A 16 2.98 -13.57 -4.52
CA LYS A 16 1.65 -13.79 -3.92
C LYS A 16 0.75 -12.55 -3.88
N CYS A 17 1.35 -11.36 -3.95
CA CYS A 17 0.66 -10.07 -4.00
C CYS A 17 0.48 -9.55 -5.44
N ALA A 18 1.19 -10.11 -6.42
CA ALA A 18 1.08 -9.69 -7.82
C ALA A 18 -0.34 -9.90 -8.36
N ASP A 19 -0.97 -11.04 -8.04
CA ASP A 19 -2.36 -11.33 -8.41
C ASP A 19 -3.34 -10.30 -7.85
N LYS A 20 -3.08 -9.78 -6.64
CA LYS A 20 -3.92 -8.75 -6.03
C LYS A 20 -3.82 -7.43 -6.76
N ILE A 21 -2.61 -7.04 -7.16
CA ILE A 21 -2.37 -5.82 -7.94
C ILE A 21 -3.01 -5.95 -9.32
N ALA A 22 -2.89 -7.10 -9.97
CA ALA A 22 -3.53 -7.37 -11.26
C ALA A 22 -5.06 -7.26 -11.17
N LYS A 23 -5.68 -7.85 -10.14
CA LYS A 23 -7.13 -7.73 -9.88
C LYS A 23 -7.55 -6.28 -9.62
N LEU A 24 -6.79 -5.54 -8.83
CA LEU A 24 -7.05 -4.12 -8.56
C LEU A 24 -6.96 -3.28 -9.84
N ALA A 25 -5.94 -3.51 -10.66
CA ALA A 25 -5.79 -2.82 -11.94
C ALA A 25 -6.93 -3.15 -12.92
N ALA A 26 -7.32 -4.42 -13.03
CA ALA A 26 -8.48 -4.82 -13.84
C ALA A 26 -9.75 -4.08 -13.41
N TRP A 27 -10.04 -4.07 -12.10
CA TRP A 27 -11.18 -3.36 -11.54
C TRP A 27 -11.12 -1.85 -11.80
N MET A 28 -9.95 -1.21 -11.66
CA MET A 28 -9.78 0.22 -11.96
C MET A 28 -9.95 0.53 -13.46
N ASN A 29 -9.61 -0.40 -14.34
CA ASN A 29 -9.80 -0.24 -15.78
C ASN A 29 -11.27 -0.36 -16.20
N GLU A 30 -12.03 -1.22 -15.52
CA GLU A 30 -13.49 -1.29 -15.64
C GLU A 30 -14.17 -0.03 -15.08
N ASN A 31 -13.63 0.53 -13.99
CA ASN A 31 -14.19 1.68 -13.29
C ASN A 31 -13.38 2.95 -13.56
N ARG A 32 -13.33 3.43 -14.82
CA ARG A 32 -12.41 4.50 -15.27
C ARG A 32 -12.52 5.84 -14.53
N GLN A 33 -13.66 6.14 -13.92
CA GLN A 33 -13.87 7.37 -13.16
C GLN A 33 -13.26 7.31 -11.75
N VAL A 34 -13.04 6.09 -11.23
CA VAL A 34 -12.53 5.91 -9.87
C VAL A 34 -11.06 6.30 -9.76
N ALA A 35 -10.72 7.06 -8.73
CA ALA A 35 -9.35 7.19 -8.24
C ALA A 35 -9.19 6.46 -6.90
N ILE A 36 -7.98 5.95 -6.64
CA ILE A 36 -7.63 5.30 -5.36
C ILE A 36 -6.54 6.10 -4.64
N ALA A 37 -6.50 5.96 -3.31
CA ALA A 37 -5.35 6.37 -2.52
C ALA A 37 -4.67 5.13 -1.92
N LEU A 38 -3.34 5.12 -1.93
CA LEU A 38 -2.50 4.11 -1.34
C LEU A 38 -1.89 4.66 -0.05
N ASP A 39 -2.01 3.89 1.02
CA ASP A 39 -1.51 4.25 2.33
C ASP A 39 -0.52 3.22 2.86
N GLY A 40 0.69 3.67 3.19
CA GLY A 40 1.79 2.82 3.61
C GLY A 40 1.93 2.75 5.12
N HIS A 41 1.82 1.55 5.68
CA HIS A 41 2.04 1.29 7.09
C HIS A 41 3.43 0.68 7.33
N VAL A 42 4.04 1.08 8.44
CA VAL A 42 5.36 0.62 8.91
C VAL A 42 5.26 0.13 10.36
N ASP A 43 6.26 -0.62 10.78
CA ASP A 43 6.31 -1.27 12.09
C ASP A 43 6.65 -0.28 13.22
N ASP A 44 7.12 0.91 12.87
CA ASP A 44 7.60 1.92 13.81
C ASP A 44 6.64 3.11 13.92
N THR A 45 6.09 3.31 15.12
CA THR A 45 5.23 4.43 15.49
C THR A 45 5.94 5.79 15.47
N LYS A 46 7.27 5.82 15.25
CA LYS A 46 8.11 7.03 15.17
C LYS A 46 8.34 7.54 13.75
N ALA A 47 7.72 6.95 12.73
CA ALA A 47 7.88 7.39 11.35
C ALA A 47 7.38 8.83 11.14
N ASN A 48 8.27 9.72 10.72
CA ASN A 48 7.98 11.11 10.40
C ASN A 48 7.24 11.24 9.05
N ASP A 49 6.31 12.19 8.96
CA ASP A 49 5.42 12.43 7.80
C ASP A 49 6.17 12.84 6.49
N ASN A 50 7.49 13.10 6.56
CA ASN A 50 8.32 13.62 5.45
C ASN A 50 9.59 12.79 5.17
N ASP A 51 9.69 11.58 5.69
CA ASP A 51 10.88 10.74 5.55
C ASP A 51 10.62 9.60 4.54
N PRO A 52 11.52 9.29 3.59
CA PRO A 52 11.46 8.09 2.73
C PRO A 52 11.66 6.80 3.56
N THR A 53 10.76 6.59 4.52
CA THR A 53 10.64 5.39 5.33
C THR A 53 10.23 4.21 4.45
N LEU A 54 10.41 3.01 4.99
CA LEU A 54 10.05 1.76 4.34
C LEU A 54 8.59 1.75 3.82
N GLY A 55 7.68 2.47 4.47
CA GLY A 55 6.29 2.65 4.06
C GLY A 55 6.15 3.40 2.73
N GLY A 56 6.85 4.53 2.59
CA GLY A 56 6.87 5.29 1.34
C GLY A 56 7.43 4.48 0.16
N ARG A 57 8.46 3.66 0.42
CA ARG A 57 9.02 2.74 -0.61
C ARG A 57 8.00 1.67 -1.02
N ARG A 58 7.28 1.08 -0.06
CA ARG A 58 6.21 0.08 -0.32
C ARG A 58 5.08 0.67 -1.14
N VAL A 59 4.61 1.86 -0.78
CA VAL A 59 3.56 2.57 -1.52
C VAL A 59 4.03 2.88 -2.94
N SER A 60 5.27 3.33 -3.10
CA SER A 60 5.86 3.60 -4.41
C SER A 60 5.95 2.34 -5.27
N ALA A 61 6.28 1.18 -4.66
CA ALA A 61 6.29 -0.09 -5.36
C ALA A 61 4.90 -0.48 -5.86
N VAL A 62 3.86 -0.39 -5.01
CA VAL A 62 2.47 -0.69 -5.41
C VAL A 62 1.98 0.27 -6.49
N ARG A 63 2.26 1.56 -6.33
CA ARG A 63 1.93 2.58 -7.35
C ARG A 63 2.60 2.28 -8.68
N GLY A 64 3.90 1.94 -8.67
CA GLY A 64 4.65 1.57 -9.87
C GLY A 64 4.07 0.35 -10.56
N ALA A 65 3.71 -0.68 -9.79
CA ALA A 65 3.10 -1.89 -10.33
C ALA A 65 1.72 -1.65 -10.96
N LEU A 66 0.89 -0.78 -10.37
CA LEU A 66 -0.39 -0.39 -10.95
C LEU A 66 -0.23 0.43 -12.24
N ILE A 67 0.76 1.33 -12.29
CA ILE A 67 1.07 2.09 -13.50
C ILE A 67 1.56 1.15 -14.61
N ALA A 68 2.42 0.18 -14.28
CA ALA A 68 2.87 -0.84 -15.22
C ALA A 68 1.72 -1.73 -15.72
N ALA A 69 0.68 -1.93 -14.91
CA ALA A 69 -0.56 -2.61 -15.28
C ALA A 69 -1.56 -1.72 -16.07
N GLY A 70 -1.16 -0.51 -16.47
CA GLY A 70 -1.94 0.37 -17.36
C GLY A 70 -2.81 1.41 -16.66
N ILE A 71 -2.70 1.58 -15.34
CA ILE A 71 -3.46 2.60 -14.61
C ILE A 71 -2.79 3.97 -14.76
N ALA A 72 -3.59 4.98 -15.15
CA ALA A 72 -3.09 6.34 -15.28
C ALA A 72 -2.55 6.86 -13.92
N PRO A 73 -1.33 7.42 -13.86
CA PRO A 73 -0.71 7.88 -12.61
C PRO A 73 -1.55 8.89 -11.82
N GLY A 74 -2.36 9.72 -12.50
CA GLY A 74 -3.26 10.69 -11.88
C GLY A 74 -4.45 10.09 -11.14
N ARG A 75 -4.72 8.79 -11.33
CA ARG A 75 -5.78 8.05 -10.64
C ARG A 75 -5.29 7.34 -9.38
N ILE A 76 -4.02 7.51 -9.03
CA ILE A 76 -3.37 6.86 -7.89
C ILE A 76 -2.70 7.93 -7.03
N SER A 77 -3.31 8.25 -5.90
CA SER A 77 -2.66 9.00 -4.83
C SER A 77 -1.87 8.06 -3.92
N ALA A 78 -0.79 8.53 -3.33
CA ALA A 78 0.13 7.73 -2.53
C ALA A 78 0.62 8.55 -1.33
N GLY A 79 0.61 7.96 -0.14
CA GLY A 79 1.14 8.58 1.08
C GLY A 79 1.21 7.60 2.25
N THR A 80 1.52 8.14 3.43
CA THR A 80 1.55 7.42 4.71
C THR A 80 0.54 8.05 5.67
N PHE A 81 -0.69 8.23 5.18
CA PHE A 81 -1.80 8.89 5.87
C PHE A 81 -2.19 8.16 7.19
N GLY A 82 -1.96 6.85 7.27
CA GLY A 82 -2.36 5.95 8.33
C GLY A 82 -1.20 5.35 9.12
N ALA A 83 0.01 5.90 8.99
CA ALA A 83 1.17 5.51 9.82
C ALA A 83 0.91 5.64 11.34
N ARG A 84 -0.18 6.33 11.74
CA ARG A 84 -0.61 6.51 13.13
C ARG A 84 -1.70 5.53 13.59
N GLU A 85 -2.17 4.62 12.73
CA GLU A 85 -3.20 3.62 13.07
C GLU A 85 -2.65 2.18 12.97
N PRO A 86 -1.95 1.70 14.01
CA PRO A 86 -1.50 0.32 14.07
C PRO A 86 -2.70 -0.63 14.21
N VAL A 87 -2.72 -1.68 13.39
CA VAL A 87 -3.71 -2.78 13.50
C VAL A 87 -3.47 -3.57 14.76
N CYS A 88 -2.21 -3.69 15.17
CA CYS A 88 -1.82 -4.39 16.38
C CYS A 88 -0.67 -3.65 17.07
N ARG A 89 -0.64 -3.61 18.41
CA ARG A 89 0.30 -2.82 19.21
C ARG A 89 1.32 -3.65 20.00
N ASP A 90 1.16 -4.96 20.02
CA ASP A 90 2.08 -5.88 20.68
C ASP A 90 3.44 -5.90 19.96
N ALA A 91 4.52 -6.08 20.72
CA ALA A 91 5.88 -6.14 20.18
C ALA A 91 6.25 -7.53 19.63
N THR A 92 5.26 -8.34 19.25
CA THR A 92 5.50 -9.67 18.67
C THR A 92 5.63 -9.60 17.16
N ASP A 93 6.44 -10.48 16.56
CA ASP A 93 6.68 -10.48 15.12
C ASP A 93 5.39 -10.72 14.31
N GLU A 94 4.47 -11.52 14.85
CA GLU A 94 3.16 -11.77 14.27
C GLU A 94 2.30 -10.51 14.25
N CYS A 95 2.31 -9.75 15.35
CA CYS A 95 1.58 -8.50 15.48
C CYS A 95 2.14 -7.42 14.54
N LEU A 96 3.47 -7.28 14.52
CA LEU A 96 4.16 -6.35 13.62
C LEU A 96 3.92 -6.70 12.15
N ALA A 97 3.77 -7.98 11.81
CA ALA A 97 3.41 -8.41 10.45
C ALA A 97 2.12 -7.79 9.92
N LEU A 98 1.14 -7.57 10.79
CA LEU A 98 -0.14 -6.96 10.43
C LEU A 98 0.00 -5.47 10.11
N ASN A 99 1.02 -4.82 10.66
CA ASN A 99 1.34 -3.42 10.40
C ASN A 99 2.19 -3.25 9.13
N ARG A 100 2.83 -4.31 8.61
CA ARG A 100 3.58 -4.31 7.34
C ARG A 100 2.67 -4.38 6.11
N ARG A 101 1.87 -3.33 5.86
CA ARG A 101 0.92 -3.33 4.74
C ARG A 101 0.86 -2.02 3.98
N VAL A 102 0.43 -2.13 2.73
CA VAL A 102 -0.15 -1.01 1.98
C VAL A 102 -1.65 -1.25 1.89
N GLU A 103 -2.41 -0.26 2.34
CA GLU A 103 -3.85 -0.24 2.31
C GLU A 103 -4.35 0.60 1.14
N VAL A 104 -5.44 0.15 0.51
CA VAL A 104 -6.10 0.89 -0.58
C VAL A 104 -7.25 1.65 0.05
N LEU A 105 -7.05 2.93 0.31
CA LEU A 105 -8.07 3.83 0.81
C LEU A 105 -9.00 4.19 -0.34
N GLY A 106 -10.22 3.67 -0.25
CA GLY A 106 -11.46 4.14 -0.89
C GLY A 106 -11.37 4.69 -2.31
N ALA A 107 -12.06 4.02 -3.22
CA ALA A 107 -12.44 4.56 -4.52
C ALA A 107 -13.29 5.84 -4.37
N ARG A 108 -12.76 7.00 -4.75
CA ARG A 108 -13.58 8.21 -4.91
C ARG A 108 -14.08 8.28 -6.36
N PRO A 109 -15.39 8.50 -6.59
CA PRO A 109 -15.95 8.69 -7.93
C PRO A 109 -15.46 10.00 -8.58
#